data_AF-A0A1M6EAQ5-F1
#
_entry.id   AF-A0A1M6EAQ5-F1
#
_cell.length_a   1.000
_cell.length_b   1.000
_cell.length_c   1.000
_cell.angle_alpha   90.00
_cell.angle_beta   90.00
_cell.angle_gamma   90.00
#
_symmetry.space_group_name_H-M   'P 1'
#
loop_
_entity.id
_entity.type
_entity.pdbx_description
1 polymer ?
#
loop_
_entity_poly.entity_id
_entity_poly.type
_entity_poly.pdbx_seq_one_letter_code
_entity_poly.pdbx_strand_id
1 'polypeptide(L)'
;MGKVVFDKIELVGGIVAVILILTIGFSITYQQVAENSFETGYRKGNNAGFLKGNNNGFERGQMFGDTLGYRRGDSIGFARGFDSKHADILKIEEVFKKLKYEFEPQIHYARIINNVASVGFSDSGGNYKEFSTIMNSINTELLTFLSDNFELEKKDRNYILALYRKESQKMNRSAYTQLTHLNKQTNLEKEKTIFSKRNIQGLNNFDAVLGGQICDLVNIFMKGMVENPYSAFFMKAGAKEICPYVASYAIRPYLIKLKEKGLIEDYELSEIRIKQQVSNQIAEFATAEVKTTASNQYSIEKKIWVGTSTATVITDSKATTKAGFDLMKRFELKIDHSNHEITVHFPTPQITSHEVSTQFRDIDNGWFVEMGPDQLNYVNYRIKENMRNQAINDTYLFSNAISNAEELLRIIFGPISTSMPYPYSVKVKFGYGRERILIDHSDLPSIKSVLNASTFKS
;
A
#
# COMPACT_ATOMS: atom_id res chain seq x y z
N MET A 1 -95.97 86.37 81.74
CA MET A 1 -95.12 86.28 80.53
C MET A 1 -93.66 86.29 80.99
N GLY A 2 -93.08 85.09 81.17
CA GLY A 2 -91.78 84.89 81.80
C GLY A 2 -90.64 84.89 80.80
N LYS A 3 -89.68 85.80 80.97
CA LYS A 3 -88.41 85.83 80.22
C LYS A 3 -87.53 84.67 80.70
N VAL A 4 -87.34 83.67 79.83
CA VAL A 4 -86.37 82.59 80.01
C VAL A 4 -84.98 83.17 79.76
N VAL A 5 -84.19 83.27 80.82
CA VAL A 5 -82.77 83.61 80.77
C VAL A 5 -82.03 82.32 80.41
N PHE A 6 -81.52 82.23 79.18
CA PHE A 6 -80.62 81.16 78.76
C PHE A 6 -79.21 81.49 79.23
N ASP A 7 -78.69 80.65 80.11
CA ASP A 7 -77.36 80.77 80.70
C ASP A 7 -76.30 80.43 79.64
N LYS A 8 -75.37 81.35 79.39
CA LYS A 8 -74.43 81.32 78.25
C LYS A 8 -73.43 80.15 78.29
N ILE A 9 -73.39 79.39 79.38
CA ILE A 9 -72.38 78.36 79.61
C ILE A 9 -72.73 77.03 78.89
N GLU A 10 -74.00 76.70 78.70
CA GLU A 10 -74.39 75.42 78.09
C GLU A 10 -74.28 75.39 76.55
N LEU A 11 -74.39 76.54 75.87
CA LEU A 11 -74.27 76.62 74.40
C LEU A 11 -72.81 76.44 73.92
N VAL A 12 -71.85 76.94 74.70
CA VAL A 12 -70.42 76.87 74.34
C VAL A 12 -69.88 75.46 74.55
N GLY A 13 -70.32 74.77 75.61
CA GLY A 13 -69.93 73.37 75.87
C GLY A 13 -70.35 72.40 74.77
N GLY A 14 -71.57 72.56 74.23
CA GLY A 14 -72.08 71.70 73.17
C GLY A 14 -71.32 71.82 71.84
N ILE A 15 -70.95 73.04 71.44
CA ILE A 15 -70.24 73.28 70.17
C ILE A 15 -68.82 72.71 70.22
N VAL A 16 -68.12 72.85 71.35
CA VAL A 16 -66.75 72.33 71.50
C VAL A 16 -66.75 70.80 71.43
N ALA A 17 -67.71 70.12 72.04
CA ALA A 17 -67.81 68.66 72.00
C ALA A 17 -68.02 68.11 70.58
N VAL A 18 -68.85 68.77 69.76
CA VAL A 18 -69.11 68.33 68.37
C VAL A 18 -67.87 68.51 67.48
N ILE A 19 -67.14 69.61 67.63
CA ILE A 19 -65.90 69.86 66.88
C ILE A 19 -64.83 68.82 67.24
N LEU A 20 -64.76 68.43 68.52
CA LEU A 20 -63.80 67.44 68.99
C LEU A 20 -64.10 66.04 68.47
N ILE A 21 -65.39 65.66 68.38
CA ILE A 21 -65.78 64.35 67.81
C ILE A 21 -65.50 64.29 66.30
N LEU A 22 -65.78 65.37 65.55
CA LEU A 22 -65.53 65.41 64.11
C LEU A 22 -64.04 65.37 63.76
N THR A 23 -63.19 66.04 64.55
CA THR A 23 -61.74 66.04 64.33
C THR A 23 -61.11 64.68 64.63
N ILE A 24 -61.56 63.99 65.67
CA ILE A 24 -61.10 62.62 65.97
C ILE A 24 -61.54 61.64 64.88
N GLY A 25 -62.80 61.71 64.42
CA GLY A 25 -63.31 60.83 63.36
C GLY A 25 -62.59 60.99 62.03
N PHE A 26 -62.21 62.21 61.66
CA PHE A 26 -61.48 62.49 60.42
C PHE A 26 -60.02 61.98 60.47
N SER A 27 -59.36 62.08 61.62
CA SER A 27 -57.99 61.56 61.79
C SER A 27 -57.93 60.03 61.65
N ILE A 28 -58.88 59.30 62.26
CA ILE A 28 -58.88 57.83 62.24
C ILE A 28 -59.13 57.29 60.82
N THR A 29 -60.04 57.91 60.08
CA THR A 29 -60.36 57.49 58.71
C THR A 29 -59.24 57.81 57.71
N TYR A 30 -58.55 58.93 57.87
CA TYR A 30 -57.43 59.31 57.01
C TYR A 30 -56.24 58.35 57.15
N GLN A 31 -55.97 57.90 58.38
CA GLN A 31 -54.83 57.01 58.66
C GLN A 31 -55.04 55.60 58.07
N GLN A 32 -56.24 55.04 58.19
CA GLN A 32 -56.55 53.71 57.65
C GLN A 32 -56.56 53.64 56.12
N VAL A 33 -56.96 54.71 55.43
CA VAL A 33 -56.97 54.75 53.95
C VAL A 33 -55.54 54.91 53.41
N ALA A 34 -54.70 55.69 54.07
CA ALA A 34 -53.31 55.90 53.66
C ALA A 34 -52.46 54.62 53.75
N GLU A 35 -52.57 53.87 54.86
CA GLU A 35 -51.77 52.65 55.06
C GLU A 35 -52.17 51.53 54.08
N ASN A 36 -53.47 51.28 53.90
CA ASN A 36 -53.94 50.23 52.99
C ASN A 36 -53.60 50.50 51.53
N SER A 37 -53.62 51.77 51.11
CA SER A 37 -53.30 52.18 49.74
C SER A 37 -51.80 52.05 49.43
N PHE A 38 -50.96 52.38 50.41
CA PHE A 38 -49.51 52.27 50.28
C PHE A 38 -49.06 50.81 50.21
N GLU A 39 -49.58 49.95 51.09
CA GLU A 39 -49.16 48.55 51.15
C GLU A 39 -49.57 47.77 49.89
N THR A 40 -50.82 47.93 49.42
CA THR A 40 -51.28 47.22 48.22
C THR A 40 -50.63 47.74 46.94
N GLY A 41 -50.39 49.05 46.81
CA GLY A 41 -49.69 49.64 45.68
C GLY A 41 -48.22 49.21 45.62
N TYR A 42 -47.52 49.28 46.75
CA TYR A 42 -46.10 48.90 46.84
C TYR A 42 -45.88 47.42 46.56
N ARG A 43 -46.70 46.54 47.15
CA ARG A 43 -46.52 45.09 46.99
C ARG A 43 -46.83 44.60 45.57
N LYS A 44 -47.87 45.15 44.92
CA LYS A 44 -48.18 44.81 43.52
C LYS A 44 -47.13 45.37 42.55
N GLY A 45 -46.69 46.61 42.75
CA GLY A 45 -45.65 47.22 41.92
C GLY A 45 -44.33 46.47 42.00
N ASN A 46 -43.92 46.08 43.21
CA ASN A 46 -42.63 45.40 43.42
C ASN A 46 -42.64 43.96 42.87
N ASN A 47 -43.72 43.20 43.08
CA ASN A 47 -43.83 41.85 42.52
C ASN A 47 -43.91 41.86 40.98
N ALA A 48 -44.68 42.79 40.39
CA ALA A 48 -44.77 42.89 38.94
C ALA A 48 -43.43 43.36 38.31
N GLY A 49 -42.75 44.31 38.95
CA GLY A 49 -41.42 44.76 38.54
C GLY A 49 -40.38 43.65 38.63
N PHE A 50 -40.38 42.89 39.73
CA PHE A 50 -39.46 41.77 39.94
C PHE A 50 -39.70 40.62 38.96
N LEU A 51 -40.94 40.17 38.78
CA LEU A 51 -41.28 39.10 37.82
C LEU A 51 -40.95 39.50 36.38
N LYS A 52 -41.22 40.76 36.00
CA LYS A 52 -40.94 41.24 34.65
C LYS A 52 -39.44 41.42 34.42
N GLY A 53 -38.70 41.90 35.42
CA GLY A 53 -37.25 42.04 35.38
C GLY A 53 -36.53 40.69 35.33
N ASN A 54 -36.98 39.72 36.14
CA ASN A 54 -36.34 38.41 36.21
C ASN A 54 -36.65 37.56 34.96
N ASN A 55 -37.92 37.42 34.57
CA ASN A 55 -38.26 36.56 33.42
C ASN A 55 -37.84 37.16 32.07
N ASN A 56 -37.88 38.48 31.89
CA ASN A 56 -37.49 39.06 30.59
C ASN A 56 -36.05 39.55 30.54
N GLY A 57 -35.48 40.01 31.66
CA GLY A 57 -34.12 40.53 31.70
C GLY A 57 -33.09 39.43 31.91
N PHE A 58 -33.28 38.60 32.93
CA PHE A 58 -32.31 37.58 33.31
C PHE A 58 -32.33 36.38 32.36
N GLU A 59 -33.49 35.79 32.07
CA GLU A 59 -33.55 34.64 31.16
C GLU A 59 -33.14 35.01 29.73
N ARG A 60 -33.50 36.20 29.23
CA ARG A 60 -33.00 36.66 27.92
C ARG A 60 -31.50 36.96 27.98
N GLY A 61 -31.03 37.62 29.04
CA GLY A 61 -29.61 37.92 29.21
C GLY A 61 -28.76 36.64 29.23
N GLN A 62 -29.21 35.61 29.93
CA GLN A 62 -28.53 34.32 30.01
C GLN A 62 -28.66 33.52 28.71
N MET A 63 -29.87 33.40 28.14
CA MET A 63 -30.09 32.64 26.92
C MET A 63 -29.36 33.26 25.71
N PHE A 64 -29.38 34.59 25.56
CA PHE A 64 -28.63 35.27 24.50
C PHE A 64 -27.15 35.36 24.81
N GLY A 65 -26.76 35.64 26.07
CA GLY A 65 -25.36 35.72 26.48
C GLY A 65 -24.62 34.41 26.30
N ASP A 66 -25.20 33.31 26.80
CA ASP A 66 -24.60 31.98 26.71
C ASP A 66 -24.66 31.43 25.29
N THR A 67 -25.80 31.51 24.61
CA THR A 67 -25.91 30.95 23.25
C THR A 67 -25.07 31.72 22.24
N LEU A 68 -25.05 33.06 22.33
CA LEU A 68 -24.34 33.91 21.37
C LEU A 68 -22.84 33.98 21.72
N GLY A 69 -22.49 33.98 23.01
CA GLY A 69 -21.12 33.87 23.49
C GLY A 69 -20.50 32.51 23.16
N TYR A 70 -21.22 31.42 23.37
CA TYR A 70 -20.79 30.08 23.00
C TYR A 70 -20.67 29.92 21.48
N ARG A 71 -21.71 30.27 20.70
CA ARG A 71 -21.64 30.15 19.23
C ARG A 71 -20.58 31.05 18.61
N ARG A 72 -20.41 32.29 19.07
CA ARG A 72 -19.33 33.17 18.57
C ARG A 72 -17.96 32.71 19.04
N GLY A 73 -17.81 32.35 20.32
CA GLY A 73 -16.55 31.87 20.87
C GLY A 73 -16.07 30.61 20.16
N ASP A 74 -16.98 29.66 19.93
CA ASP A 74 -16.68 28.39 19.29
C ASP A 74 -16.49 28.57 17.77
N SER A 75 -17.35 29.32 17.08
CA SER A 75 -17.20 29.54 15.63
C SER A 75 -15.98 30.42 15.28
N ILE A 76 -15.73 31.51 16.01
CA ILE A 76 -14.58 32.39 15.77
C ILE A 76 -13.30 31.74 16.27
N GLY A 77 -13.34 31.05 17.42
CA GLY A 77 -12.20 30.31 17.95
C GLY A 77 -11.80 29.16 17.03
N PHE A 78 -12.77 28.39 16.54
CA PHE A 78 -12.57 27.32 15.58
C PHE A 78 -12.10 27.86 14.22
N ALA A 79 -12.75 28.89 13.67
CA ALA A 79 -12.34 29.49 12.40
C ALA A 79 -10.92 30.08 12.49
N ARG A 80 -10.59 30.85 13.53
CA ARG A 80 -9.23 31.39 13.72
C ARG A 80 -8.20 30.31 13.99
N GLY A 81 -8.56 29.27 14.75
CA GLY A 81 -7.70 28.13 15.01
C GLY A 81 -7.44 27.30 13.75
N PHE A 82 -8.48 27.09 12.94
CA PHE A 82 -8.43 26.39 11.66
C PHE A 82 -7.63 27.19 10.64
N ASP A 83 -7.91 28.49 10.47
CA ASP A 83 -7.20 29.38 9.55
C ASP A 83 -5.72 29.52 9.95
N SER A 84 -5.40 29.67 11.25
CA SER A 84 -4.01 29.75 11.70
C SER A 84 -3.27 28.44 11.46
N LYS A 85 -3.86 27.29 11.79
CA LYS A 85 -3.19 25.99 11.63
C LYS A 85 -3.04 25.63 10.16
N HIS A 86 -4.04 25.93 9.34
CA HIS A 86 -4.01 25.68 7.90
C HIS A 86 -3.00 26.60 7.19
N ALA A 87 -2.92 27.87 7.59
CA ALA A 87 -1.89 28.78 7.09
C ALA A 87 -0.47 28.34 7.48
N ASP A 88 -0.29 27.81 8.69
CA ASP A 88 1.01 27.26 9.11
C ASP A 88 1.37 26.00 8.29
N ILE A 89 0.42 25.09 8.06
CA ILE A 89 0.57 23.88 7.21
C ILE A 89 0.99 24.24 5.77
N LEU A 90 0.31 25.21 5.14
CA LEU A 90 0.63 25.65 3.78
C LEU A 90 2.05 26.24 3.68
N LYS A 91 2.49 26.97 4.71
CA LYS A 91 3.86 27.49 4.80
C LYS A 91 4.89 26.38 4.96
N ILE A 92 4.61 25.35 5.78
CA ILE A 92 5.51 24.18 5.92
C ILE A 92 5.67 23.52 4.56
N GLU A 93 4.55 23.24 3.89
CA GLU A 93 4.57 22.58 2.58
C GLU A 93 5.35 23.38 1.54
N GLU A 94 5.16 24.70 1.47
CA GLU A 94 5.87 25.56 0.53
C GLU A 94 7.39 25.56 0.77
N VAL A 95 7.82 25.53 2.03
CA VAL A 95 9.23 25.44 2.42
C VAL A 95 9.83 24.10 1.97
N PHE A 96 9.14 22.99 2.22
CA PHE A 96 9.62 21.66 1.84
C PHE A 96 9.55 21.39 0.33
N LYS A 97 8.61 22.01 -0.39
CA LYS A 97 8.57 22.00 -1.87
C LYS A 97 9.77 22.73 -2.49
N LYS A 98 10.39 23.66 -1.77
CA LYS A 98 11.55 24.44 -2.22
C LYS A 98 12.90 23.81 -1.87
N LEU A 99 12.92 22.60 -1.29
CA LEU A 99 14.18 21.86 -1.07
C LEU A 99 14.93 21.78 -2.40
N LYS A 100 16.13 22.36 -2.44
CA LYS A 100 16.91 22.57 -3.68
C LYS A 100 17.46 21.26 -4.25
N TYR A 101 17.60 20.25 -3.39
CA TYR A 101 18.31 19.01 -3.70
C TYR A 101 17.47 17.80 -3.28
N GLU A 102 17.65 16.69 -3.99
CA GLU A 102 17.14 15.39 -3.55
C GLU A 102 18.08 14.83 -2.48
N PHE A 103 17.50 14.21 -1.44
CA PHE A 103 18.30 13.55 -0.42
C PHE A 103 18.91 12.26 -0.97
N GLU A 104 20.21 12.28 -1.25
CA GLU A 104 20.98 11.15 -1.75
C GLU A 104 22.19 10.89 -0.86
N PRO A 105 22.06 10.01 0.15
CA PRO A 105 23.18 9.71 1.02
C PRO A 105 24.28 8.97 0.26
N GLN A 106 25.54 9.22 0.61
CA GLN A 106 26.75 8.69 -0.02
C GLN A 106 27.00 7.20 0.26
N ILE A 107 26.02 6.51 0.85
CA ILE A 107 26.12 5.10 1.21
C ILE A 107 25.62 4.26 0.03
N HIS A 108 26.40 3.25 -0.35
CA HIS A 108 25.97 2.30 -1.37
C HIS A 108 24.68 1.57 -0.96
N TYR A 109 23.66 1.63 -1.83
CA TYR A 109 22.37 0.96 -1.63
C TYR A 109 22.52 -0.52 -1.27
N ALA A 110 23.36 -1.28 -2.00
CA ALA A 110 23.58 -2.70 -1.76
C ALA A 110 23.99 -3.01 -0.31
N ARG A 111 24.76 -2.13 0.33
CA ARG A 111 25.16 -2.31 1.74
C ARG A 111 23.98 -2.16 2.69
N ILE A 112 23.11 -1.18 2.42
CA ILE A 112 21.91 -0.92 3.22
C ILE A 112 20.93 -2.07 3.06
N ILE A 113 20.66 -2.48 1.82
CA ILE A 113 19.75 -3.56 1.48
C ILE A 113 20.17 -4.84 2.22
N ASN A 114 21.42 -5.28 2.02
CA ASN A 114 21.93 -6.50 2.64
C ASN A 114 21.93 -6.44 4.16
N ASN A 115 22.33 -5.31 4.75
CA ASN A 115 22.34 -5.19 6.20
C ASN A 115 20.92 -5.24 6.77
N VAL A 116 20.01 -4.39 6.28
CA VAL A 116 18.61 -4.34 6.71
C VAL A 116 17.92 -5.70 6.57
N ALA A 117 18.12 -6.36 5.44
CA ALA A 117 17.56 -7.68 5.14
C ALA A 117 18.23 -8.82 5.91
N SER A 118 19.29 -8.55 6.67
CA SER A 118 19.94 -9.54 7.54
C SER A 118 19.59 -9.35 9.03
N VAL A 119 19.05 -8.18 9.41
CA VAL A 119 18.68 -7.90 10.81
C VAL A 119 17.70 -8.95 11.31
N GLY A 120 18.06 -9.63 12.41
CA GLY A 120 17.25 -10.67 13.03
C GLY A 120 17.40 -12.09 12.46
N PHE A 121 18.26 -12.31 11.46
CA PHE A 121 18.54 -13.64 10.89
C PHE A 121 19.68 -14.41 11.56
N SER A 122 20.57 -13.73 12.27
CA SER A 122 21.69 -14.35 12.99
C SER A 122 21.57 -14.09 14.49
N ASP A 123 21.77 -15.13 15.31
CA ASP A 123 21.76 -15.02 16.77
C ASP A 123 22.97 -14.22 17.33
N SER A 124 23.96 -13.92 16.49
CA SER A 124 25.13 -13.14 16.88
C SER A 124 24.88 -11.63 16.75
N GLY A 125 25.24 -10.89 17.81
CA GLY A 125 25.13 -9.42 17.88
C GLY A 125 26.00 -8.63 16.88
N GLY A 126 26.67 -9.30 15.94
CA GLY A 126 27.48 -8.68 14.88
C GLY A 126 26.68 -7.78 13.95
N ASN A 127 25.38 -8.06 13.77
CA ASN A 127 24.52 -7.30 12.88
C ASN A 127 24.20 -5.88 13.41
N TYR A 128 24.13 -5.70 14.74
CA TYR A 128 23.82 -4.40 15.32
C TYR A 128 24.88 -3.34 15.02
N LYS A 129 26.17 -3.71 15.04
CA LYS A 129 27.26 -2.76 14.81
C LYS A 129 27.19 -2.19 13.40
N GLU A 130 26.95 -3.05 12.41
CA GLU A 130 26.84 -2.62 11.02
C GLU A 130 25.56 -1.80 10.79
N PHE A 131 24.42 -2.26 11.32
CA PHE A 131 23.17 -1.51 11.28
C PHE A 131 23.32 -0.12 11.88
N SER A 132 23.90 -0.01 13.08
CA SER A 132 24.14 1.26 13.75
C SER A 132 25.06 2.18 12.94
N THR A 133 26.07 1.61 12.24
CA THR A 133 26.95 2.39 11.36
C THR A 133 26.18 2.97 10.18
N ILE A 134 25.34 2.17 9.53
CA ILE A 134 24.49 2.61 8.41
C ILE A 134 23.50 3.68 8.88
N MET A 135 22.82 3.45 10.01
CA MET A 135 21.88 4.42 10.57
C MET A 135 22.54 5.74 10.94
N ASN A 136 23.72 5.69 11.55
CA ASN A 136 24.48 6.89 11.88
C ASN A 136 24.83 7.71 10.63
N SER A 137 25.21 7.04 9.54
CA SER A 137 25.52 7.71 8.27
C SER A 137 24.26 8.33 7.68
N ILE A 138 23.16 7.57 7.52
CA ILE A 138 21.88 8.08 6.99
C ILE A 138 21.39 9.29 7.80
N ASN A 139 21.40 9.19 9.14
CA ASN A 139 20.89 10.24 10.01
C ASN A 139 21.78 11.49 10.03
N THR A 140 23.10 11.31 10.01
CA THR A 140 24.05 12.43 9.93
C THR A 140 23.90 13.17 8.61
N GLU A 141 23.74 12.43 7.52
CA GLU A 141 23.53 12.98 6.19
C GLU A 141 22.18 13.66 6.06
N LEU A 142 21.11 13.10 6.65
CA LEU A 142 19.78 13.74 6.69
C LEU A 142 19.82 15.06 7.46
N LEU A 143 20.45 15.09 8.65
CA LEU A 143 20.57 16.31 9.44
C LEU A 143 21.43 17.36 8.72
N THR A 144 22.47 16.93 8.00
CA THR A 144 23.30 17.82 7.18
C THR A 144 22.49 18.37 6.00
N PHE A 145 21.77 17.50 5.29
CA PHE A 145 20.87 17.87 4.20
C PHE A 145 19.82 18.91 4.64
N LEU A 146 19.17 18.68 5.78
CA LEU A 146 18.22 19.65 6.34
C LEU A 146 18.94 20.96 6.68
N SER A 147 20.08 20.89 7.39
CA SER A 147 20.84 22.10 7.77
C SER A 147 21.24 22.94 6.55
N ASP A 148 21.69 22.29 5.48
CA ASP A 148 22.14 22.98 4.27
C ASP A 148 20.96 23.58 3.48
N ASN A 149 19.81 22.88 3.41
CA ASN A 149 18.60 23.42 2.77
C ASN A 149 17.96 24.58 3.55
N PHE A 150 18.13 24.60 4.87
CA PHE A 150 17.71 25.71 5.73
C PHE A 150 18.78 26.79 5.91
N GLU A 151 19.89 26.68 5.16
CA GLU A 151 20.99 27.64 5.14
C GLU A 151 21.54 27.94 6.55
N LEU A 152 21.61 26.89 7.40
CA LEU A 152 22.13 27.00 8.75
C LEU A 152 23.63 27.26 8.75
N GLU A 153 24.10 28.05 9.72
CA GLU A 153 25.52 28.25 9.92
C GLU A 153 26.22 26.95 10.34
N LYS A 154 27.51 26.84 10.03
CA LYS A 154 28.34 25.67 10.38
C LYS A 154 28.33 25.38 11.88
N LYS A 155 28.22 26.42 12.73
CA LYS A 155 28.13 26.31 14.19
C LYS A 155 26.87 25.55 14.60
N ASP A 156 25.71 25.94 14.09
CA ASP A 156 24.42 25.33 14.41
C ASP A 156 24.34 23.90 13.90
N ARG A 157 24.81 23.65 12.67
CA ARG A 157 24.92 22.31 12.12
C ARG A 157 25.76 21.39 13.00
N ASN A 158 26.94 21.86 13.45
CA ASN A 158 27.81 21.09 14.33
C ASN A 158 27.15 20.82 15.70
N TYR A 159 26.38 21.78 16.21
CA TYR A 159 25.61 21.62 17.44
C TYR A 159 24.50 20.56 17.28
N ILE A 160 23.73 20.60 16.20
CA ILE A 160 22.71 19.59 15.85
C ILE A 160 23.34 18.19 15.78
N LEU A 161 24.48 18.05 15.08
CA LEU A 161 25.19 16.77 14.99
C LEU A 161 25.71 16.30 16.34
N ALA A 162 26.14 17.20 17.22
CA ALA A 162 26.55 16.86 18.59
C ALA A 162 25.36 16.38 19.44
N LEU A 163 24.19 17.01 19.31
CA LEU A 163 22.94 16.53 19.95
C LEU A 163 22.59 15.13 19.44
N TYR A 164 22.65 14.90 18.13
CA TYR A 164 22.39 13.58 17.55
C TYR A 164 23.34 12.52 18.09
N ARG A 165 24.65 12.78 18.15
CA ARG A 165 25.63 11.80 18.68
C ARG A 165 25.29 11.32 20.09
N LYS A 166 24.75 12.19 20.96
CA LYS A 166 24.33 11.83 22.32
C LYS A 166 23.16 10.85 22.35
N GLU A 167 22.19 11.01 21.43
CA GLU A 167 20.98 10.17 21.36
C GLU A 167 21.11 8.96 20.43
N SER A 168 22.07 8.99 19.50
CA SER A 168 22.22 8.05 18.39
C SER A 168 22.21 6.58 18.82
N GLN A 169 22.92 6.24 19.91
CA GLN A 169 22.97 4.87 20.41
C GLN A 169 21.60 4.36 20.86
N LYS A 170 20.84 5.18 21.58
CA LYS A 170 19.50 4.83 22.07
C LYS A 170 18.54 4.69 20.89
N MET A 171 18.57 5.63 19.96
CA MET A 171 17.75 5.61 18.74
C MET A 171 18.02 4.37 17.91
N ASN A 172 19.29 4.08 17.59
CA ASN A 172 19.67 2.93 16.77
C ASN A 172 19.32 1.60 17.46
N ARG A 173 19.42 1.52 18.78
CA ARG A 173 19.03 0.30 19.52
C ARG A 173 17.54 0.06 19.46
N SER A 174 16.73 1.11 19.61
CA SER A 174 15.28 1.05 19.45
C SER A 174 14.90 0.58 18.04
N ALA A 175 15.45 1.24 17.02
CA ALA A 175 15.25 0.91 15.62
C ALA A 175 15.64 -0.52 15.28
N TYR A 176 16.82 -0.97 15.73
CA TYR A 176 17.30 -2.34 15.51
C TYR A 176 16.38 -3.38 16.16
N THR A 177 15.90 -3.12 17.37
CA THR A 177 15.00 -4.02 18.09
C THR A 177 13.68 -4.17 17.36
N GLN A 178 13.11 -3.05 16.92
CA GLN A 178 11.86 -3.04 16.17
C GLN A 178 12.03 -3.73 14.81
N LEU A 179 13.10 -3.43 14.07
CA LEU A 179 13.39 -4.09 12.78
C LEU A 179 13.60 -5.59 12.96
N THR A 180 14.32 -6.01 14.00
CA THR A 180 14.52 -7.43 14.33
C THR A 180 13.18 -8.13 14.56
N HIS A 181 12.27 -7.50 15.31
CA HIS A 181 10.95 -8.05 15.57
C HIS A 181 10.14 -8.19 14.27
N LEU A 182 10.07 -7.13 13.46
CA LEU A 182 9.33 -7.13 12.19
C LEU A 182 9.91 -8.15 11.21
N ASN A 183 11.23 -8.20 11.04
CA ASN A 183 11.89 -9.16 10.16
C ASN A 183 11.64 -10.60 10.62
N LYS A 184 11.67 -10.88 11.93
CA LYS A 184 11.34 -12.21 12.46
C LYS A 184 9.89 -12.60 12.14
N GLN A 185 8.95 -11.67 12.26
CA GLN A 185 7.55 -11.92 11.92
C GLN A 185 7.37 -12.21 10.42
N THR A 186 7.94 -11.39 9.54
CA THR A 186 7.85 -11.61 8.08
C THR A 186 8.59 -12.87 7.63
N ASN A 187 9.66 -13.27 8.34
CA ASN A 187 10.38 -14.51 8.07
C ASN A 187 9.61 -15.78 8.45
N LEU A 188 8.66 -15.70 9.38
CA LEU A 188 7.82 -16.86 9.74
C LEU A 188 6.80 -17.20 8.65
N GLU A 189 6.58 -16.30 7.68
CA GLU A 189 5.76 -16.55 6.48
C GLU A 189 6.57 -17.20 5.33
N LYS A 190 7.77 -17.70 5.59
CA LYS A 190 8.72 -18.14 4.55
C LYS A 190 8.22 -19.26 3.62
N GLU A 191 8.56 -19.04 2.35
CA GLU A 191 8.93 -20.01 1.31
C GLU A 191 7.85 -20.96 0.76
N LYS A 192 6.68 -20.43 0.39
CA LYS A 192 5.82 -21.09 -0.61
C LYS A 192 6.06 -20.64 -2.04
N THR A 193 6.83 -19.58 -2.25
CA THR A 193 7.05 -19.00 -3.59
C THR A 193 8.49 -19.19 -4.07
N ILE A 194 8.63 -19.37 -5.38
CA ILE A 194 9.92 -19.51 -6.08
C ILE A 194 10.81 -18.26 -5.91
N PHE A 195 10.18 -17.09 -5.74
CA PHE A 195 10.83 -15.80 -5.60
C PHE A 195 11.18 -15.49 -4.14
N SER A 196 12.45 -15.16 -3.87
CA SER A 196 12.89 -14.57 -2.60
C SER A 196 12.37 -13.14 -2.51
N LYS A 197 11.62 -12.83 -1.45
CA LYS A 197 11.19 -11.45 -1.13
C LYS A 197 11.99 -10.86 0.03
N ARG A 198 13.16 -11.43 0.32
CA ARG A 198 13.91 -11.15 1.54
C ARG A 198 14.30 -9.68 1.63
N ASN A 199 14.88 -9.14 0.57
CA ASN A 199 15.37 -7.77 0.56
C ASN A 199 14.22 -6.77 0.58
N ILE A 200 13.21 -6.96 -0.27
CA ILE A 200 12.06 -6.04 -0.34
C ILE A 200 11.24 -6.05 0.94
N GLN A 201 11.04 -7.20 1.59
CA GLN A 201 10.38 -7.28 2.89
C GLN A 201 11.20 -6.59 3.98
N GLY A 202 12.52 -6.83 4.03
CA GLY A 202 13.41 -6.14 4.96
C GLY A 202 13.33 -4.62 4.81
N LEU A 203 13.31 -4.12 3.58
CA LEU A 203 13.19 -2.69 3.29
C LEU A 203 11.81 -2.11 3.63
N ASN A 204 10.73 -2.88 3.47
CA ASN A 204 9.39 -2.45 3.91
C ASN A 204 9.31 -2.35 5.44
N ASN A 205 9.90 -3.29 6.16
CA ASN A 205 10.01 -3.22 7.62
C ASN A 205 10.90 -2.05 8.04
N PHE A 206 11.97 -1.79 7.30
CA PHE A 206 12.87 -0.67 7.55
C PHE A 206 12.24 0.69 7.33
N ASP A 207 11.41 0.84 6.30
CA ASP A 207 10.58 2.03 6.07
C ASP A 207 9.70 2.35 7.29
N ALA A 208 9.01 1.33 7.83
CA ALA A 208 8.20 1.48 9.03
C ALA A 208 9.02 1.93 10.26
N VAL A 209 10.24 1.42 10.41
CA VAL A 209 11.15 1.80 11.50
C VAL A 209 11.70 3.22 11.31
N LEU A 210 12.10 3.57 10.09
CA LEU A 210 12.58 4.91 9.75
C LEU A 210 11.53 5.98 9.98
N GLY A 211 10.25 5.71 9.69
CA GLY A 211 9.15 6.63 9.95
C GLY A 211 9.12 7.16 11.38
N GLY A 212 9.34 6.27 12.37
CA GLY A 212 9.45 6.66 13.78
C GLY A 212 10.72 7.44 14.08
N GLN A 213 11.86 6.99 13.55
CA GLN A 213 13.16 7.59 13.80
C GLN A 213 13.30 9.00 13.22
N ILE A 214 12.63 9.30 12.09
CA ILE A 214 12.63 10.63 11.48
C ILE A 214 12.10 11.67 12.46
N CYS A 215 11.07 11.37 13.24
CA CYS A 215 10.53 12.32 14.20
C CYS A 215 11.51 12.70 15.30
N ASP A 216 12.29 11.73 15.80
CA ASP A 216 13.35 11.98 16.77
C ASP A 216 14.44 12.88 16.16
N LEU A 217 14.81 12.64 14.90
CA LEU A 217 15.79 13.47 14.18
C LEU A 217 15.28 14.89 13.95
N VAL A 218 14.00 15.06 13.57
CA VAL A 218 13.39 16.37 13.40
C VAL A 218 13.36 17.13 14.71
N ASN A 219 13.04 16.46 15.83
CA ASN A 219 13.11 17.06 17.15
C ASN A 219 14.53 17.52 17.52
N ILE A 220 15.56 16.71 17.19
CA ILE A 220 16.96 17.08 17.39
C ILE A 220 17.35 18.28 16.51
N PHE A 221 16.94 18.27 15.25
CA PHE A 221 17.18 19.36 14.29
C PHE A 221 16.58 20.67 14.80
N MET A 222 15.30 20.67 15.18
CA MET A 222 14.60 21.85 15.71
C MET A 222 15.25 22.41 16.97
N LYS A 223 15.69 21.54 17.90
CA LYS A 223 16.40 21.97 19.12
C LYS A 223 17.70 22.70 18.82
N GLY A 224 18.34 22.44 17.69
CA GLY A 224 19.55 23.15 17.29
C GLY A 224 19.32 24.39 16.44
N MET A 225 18.08 24.64 15.97
CA MET A 225 17.74 25.81 15.14
C MET A 225 17.47 27.10 15.95
N VAL A 226 17.66 27.13 17.27
CA VAL A 226 17.14 28.17 18.17
C VAL A 226 17.39 29.63 17.71
N GLU A 227 18.52 29.93 17.07
CA GLU A 227 18.90 31.28 16.63
C GLU A 227 18.48 31.63 15.18
N ASN A 228 17.86 30.71 14.44
CA ASN A 228 17.53 30.89 13.02
C ASN A 228 16.16 31.58 12.80
N PRO A 229 15.95 32.39 11.74
CA PRO A 229 14.65 33.00 11.41
C PRO A 229 13.48 32.01 11.29
N TYR A 230 13.74 30.74 10.93
CA TYR A 230 12.72 29.70 10.87
C TYR A 230 12.41 29.06 12.24
N SER A 231 13.18 29.36 13.29
CA SER A 231 13.06 28.72 14.61
C SER A 231 11.72 29.00 15.27
N ALA A 232 11.23 30.25 15.24
CA ALA A 232 9.96 30.63 15.82
C ALA A 232 8.79 29.90 15.14
N PHE A 233 8.87 29.72 13.82
CA PHE A 233 7.87 28.98 13.05
C PHE A 233 7.87 27.50 13.38
N PHE A 234 9.04 26.85 13.34
CA PHE A 234 9.14 25.42 13.64
C PHE A 234 8.81 25.11 15.09
N MET A 235 9.22 25.94 16.04
CA MET A 235 8.88 25.79 17.46
C MET A 235 7.37 25.92 17.72
N LYS A 236 6.68 26.80 16.98
CA LYS A 236 5.20 26.91 17.05
C LYS A 236 4.51 25.69 16.44
N ALA A 237 5.01 25.18 15.32
CA ALA A 237 4.45 24.02 14.65
C ALA A 237 4.63 22.74 15.47
N GLY A 238 5.83 22.51 16.01
CA GLY A 238 6.18 21.28 16.71
C GLY A 238 6.74 20.20 15.79
N ALA A 239 7.55 19.29 16.36
CA ALA A 239 8.23 18.24 15.60
C ALA A 239 7.23 17.31 14.89
N LYS A 240 6.13 16.96 15.58
CA LYS A 240 5.10 16.03 15.09
C LYS A 240 4.46 16.50 13.79
N GLU A 241 4.30 17.81 13.63
CA GLU A 241 3.73 18.47 12.46
C GLU A 241 4.73 18.52 11.30
N ILE A 242 6.04 18.55 11.58
CA ILE A 242 7.10 18.67 10.57
C ILE A 242 7.60 17.31 10.08
N CYS A 243 7.61 16.26 10.92
CA CYS A 243 8.11 14.94 10.51
C CYS A 243 7.49 14.43 9.21
N PRO A 244 6.16 14.50 9.00
CA PRO A 244 5.54 13.96 7.78
C PRO A 244 6.06 14.62 6.51
N TYR A 245 6.45 15.91 6.58
CA TYR A 245 7.02 16.64 5.46
C TYR A 245 8.46 16.21 5.19
N VAL A 246 9.30 16.11 6.22
CA VAL A 246 10.67 15.58 6.07
C VAL A 246 10.64 14.17 5.51
N ALA A 247 9.74 13.33 6.03
CA ALA A 247 9.58 11.98 5.57
C ALA A 247 9.11 11.92 4.11
N SER A 248 8.13 12.75 3.72
CA SER A 248 7.58 12.75 2.37
C SER A 248 8.50 13.36 1.31
N TYR A 249 9.19 14.46 1.63
CA TYR A 249 9.96 15.23 0.66
C TYR A 249 11.45 14.83 0.62
N ALA A 250 12.04 14.43 1.75
CA ALA A 250 13.44 14.01 1.79
C ALA A 250 13.60 12.49 1.73
N ILE A 251 12.94 11.76 2.63
CA ILE A 251 13.23 10.33 2.81
C ILE A 251 12.49 9.43 1.82
N ARG A 252 11.25 9.73 1.48
CA ARG A 252 10.42 8.88 0.61
C ARG A 252 11.01 8.67 -0.78
N PRO A 253 11.51 9.69 -1.51
CA PRO A 253 12.15 9.48 -2.81
C PRO A 253 13.35 8.52 -2.71
N TYR A 254 14.17 8.71 -1.68
CA TYR A 254 15.29 7.83 -1.38
C TYR A 254 14.86 6.39 -1.07
N LEU A 255 13.83 6.19 -0.26
CA LEU A 255 13.30 4.87 0.07
C LEU A 255 12.68 4.16 -1.13
N ILE A 256 12.05 4.90 -2.05
CA ILE A 256 11.56 4.34 -3.31
C ILE A 256 12.73 3.76 -4.10
N LYS A 257 13.78 4.56 -4.35
CA LYS A 257 15.00 4.09 -5.05
C LYS A 257 15.65 2.90 -4.34
N LEU A 258 15.73 2.93 -3.01
CA LEU A 258 16.29 1.83 -2.21
C LEU A 258 15.45 0.55 -2.36
N LYS A 259 14.11 0.64 -2.34
CA LYS A 259 13.20 -0.49 -2.56
C LYS A 259 13.26 -1.04 -3.99
N GLU A 260 13.39 -0.18 -4.99
CA GLU A 260 13.64 -0.60 -6.38
C GLU A 260 14.91 -1.45 -6.47
N LYS A 261 16.01 -0.96 -5.91
CA LYS A 261 17.29 -1.68 -5.88
C LYS A 261 17.20 -2.99 -5.09
N GLY A 262 16.51 -2.99 -3.95
CA GLY A 262 16.32 -4.22 -3.16
C GLY A 262 15.49 -5.27 -3.90
N LEU A 263 14.50 -4.85 -4.68
CA LEU A 263 13.72 -5.76 -5.51
C LEU A 263 14.58 -6.37 -6.63
N ILE A 264 15.39 -5.55 -7.30
CA ILE A 264 16.34 -6.03 -8.33
C ILE A 264 17.26 -7.12 -7.73
N GLU A 265 17.81 -6.87 -6.55
CA GLU A 265 18.68 -7.83 -5.87
C GLU A 265 17.95 -9.14 -5.50
N ASP A 266 16.70 -9.06 -5.06
CA ASP A 266 15.85 -10.24 -4.83
C ASP A 266 15.59 -11.04 -6.12
N TYR A 267 15.43 -10.36 -7.27
CA TYR A 267 15.30 -10.98 -8.59
C TYR A 267 16.56 -11.69 -9.04
N GLU A 268 17.71 -11.01 -8.97
CA GLU A 268 19.00 -11.59 -9.37
C GLU A 268 19.32 -12.84 -8.54
N LEU A 269 19.07 -12.80 -7.22
CA LEU A 269 19.24 -13.97 -6.34
C LEU A 269 18.27 -15.11 -6.67
N SER A 270 17.07 -14.79 -7.13
CA SER A 270 16.05 -15.78 -7.48
C SER A 270 16.22 -16.34 -8.89
N GLU A 271 16.93 -15.65 -9.78
CA GLU A 271 17.02 -15.98 -11.21
C GLU A 271 17.54 -17.41 -11.43
N ILE A 272 18.59 -17.82 -10.73
CA ILE A 272 19.18 -19.17 -10.85
C ILE A 272 18.15 -20.24 -10.46
N ARG A 273 17.43 -20.03 -9.34
CA ARG A 273 16.40 -20.95 -8.85
C ARG A 273 15.21 -21.02 -9.80
N ILE A 274 14.78 -19.86 -10.31
CA ILE A 274 13.71 -19.76 -11.32
C ILE A 274 14.13 -20.53 -12.57
N LYS A 275 15.34 -20.32 -13.10
CA LYS A 275 15.83 -21.03 -14.29
C LYS A 275 15.81 -22.53 -14.09
N GLN A 276 16.28 -23.02 -12.94
CA GLN A 276 16.28 -24.45 -12.62
C GLN A 276 14.86 -25.03 -12.53
N GLN A 277 13.95 -24.36 -11.82
CA GLN A 277 12.58 -24.85 -11.65
C GLN A 277 11.77 -24.78 -12.94
N VAL A 278 11.88 -23.68 -13.70
CA VAL A 278 11.27 -23.54 -15.02
C VAL A 278 11.77 -24.65 -15.94
N SER A 279 13.07 -24.91 -15.95
CA SER A 279 13.64 -25.96 -16.78
C SER A 279 13.08 -27.34 -16.45
N ASN A 280 13.02 -27.69 -15.15
CA ASN A 280 12.52 -29.00 -14.73
C ASN A 280 11.02 -29.15 -15.00
N GLN A 281 10.20 -28.14 -14.65
CA GLN A 281 8.76 -28.20 -14.81
C GLN A 281 8.34 -28.16 -16.28
N ILE A 282 8.99 -27.37 -17.13
CA ILE A 282 8.63 -27.32 -18.55
C ILE A 282 9.02 -28.60 -19.27
N ALA A 283 10.17 -29.19 -18.95
CA ALA A 283 10.56 -30.48 -19.52
C ALA A 283 9.51 -31.56 -19.24
N GLU A 284 8.88 -31.54 -18.06
CA GLU A 284 7.86 -32.51 -17.66
C GLU A 284 6.45 -32.17 -18.17
N PHE A 285 6.00 -30.92 -18.02
CA PHE A 285 4.58 -30.55 -18.17
C PHE A 285 4.24 -29.80 -19.46
N ALA A 286 5.22 -29.24 -20.19
CA ALA A 286 4.96 -28.60 -21.48
C ALA A 286 4.93 -29.59 -22.67
N THR A 287 5.02 -30.89 -22.38
CA THR A 287 4.96 -31.94 -23.39
C THR A 287 3.52 -32.13 -23.85
N ALA A 288 3.27 -32.03 -25.16
CA ALA A 288 2.00 -32.42 -25.75
C ALA A 288 2.07 -33.88 -26.21
N GLU A 289 0.99 -34.61 -26.03
CA GLU A 289 0.83 -36.00 -26.44
C GLU A 289 -0.33 -36.12 -27.43
N VAL A 290 -0.12 -36.82 -28.54
CA VAL A 290 -1.19 -37.19 -29.46
C VAL A 290 -1.15 -38.68 -29.73
N LYS A 291 -2.32 -39.31 -29.65
CA LYS A 291 -2.54 -40.70 -30.03
C LYS A 291 -3.18 -40.76 -31.40
N THR A 292 -2.52 -41.43 -32.35
CA THR A 292 -3.04 -41.65 -33.70
C THR A 292 -3.31 -43.13 -33.91
N THR A 293 -4.32 -43.41 -34.72
CA THR A 293 -4.67 -44.78 -35.13
C THR A 293 -4.76 -44.82 -36.64
N ALA A 294 -4.17 -45.83 -37.25
CA ALA A 294 -4.22 -46.02 -38.69
C ALA A 294 -4.47 -47.49 -39.00
N SER A 295 -5.35 -47.74 -39.99
CA SER A 295 -5.53 -49.06 -40.59
C SER A 295 -5.14 -48.94 -42.05
N ASN A 296 -4.09 -49.66 -42.46
CA ASN A 296 -3.50 -49.53 -43.79
C ASN A 296 -3.30 -50.90 -44.43
N GLN A 297 -3.58 -50.95 -45.73
CA GLN A 297 -3.25 -52.09 -46.59
C GLN A 297 -2.00 -51.76 -47.40
N TYR A 298 -0.97 -52.61 -47.29
CA TYR A 298 0.24 -52.51 -48.08
C TYR A 298 0.30 -53.66 -49.07
N SER A 299 0.70 -53.37 -50.31
CA SER A 299 0.82 -54.36 -51.37
C SER A 299 2.24 -54.32 -51.96
N ILE A 300 2.85 -55.49 -52.17
CA ILE A 300 4.16 -55.63 -52.81
C ILE A 300 3.96 -56.41 -54.09
N GLU A 301 4.35 -55.80 -55.20
CA GLU A 301 4.22 -56.41 -56.53
C GLU A 301 5.59 -56.80 -57.07
N LYS A 302 5.68 -58.02 -57.63
CA LYS A 302 6.85 -58.47 -58.37
C LYS A 302 6.43 -58.91 -59.76
N LYS A 303 7.00 -58.26 -60.77
CA LYS A 303 6.79 -58.63 -62.18
C LYS A 303 7.72 -59.78 -62.53
N ILE A 304 7.15 -60.87 -63.02
CA ILE A 304 7.87 -62.04 -63.53
C ILE A 304 7.36 -62.40 -64.92
N TRP A 305 8.02 -63.36 -65.56
CA TRP A 305 7.77 -63.70 -66.96
C TRP A 305 6.35 -64.24 -67.25
N VAL A 306 5.66 -64.79 -66.23
CA VAL A 306 4.28 -65.32 -66.34
C VAL A 306 3.21 -64.30 -65.89
N GLY A 307 3.60 -63.12 -65.41
CA GLY A 307 2.67 -62.10 -64.94
C GLY A 307 3.15 -61.34 -63.70
N THR A 308 2.25 -60.62 -63.04
CA THR A 308 2.53 -59.91 -61.78
C THR A 308 2.02 -60.75 -60.61
N SER A 309 2.84 -60.93 -59.58
CA SER A 309 2.42 -61.50 -58.30
C SER A 309 2.39 -60.42 -57.24
N THR A 310 1.30 -60.35 -56.49
CA THR A 310 1.06 -59.32 -55.46
C THR A 310 0.84 -60.00 -54.13
N ALA A 311 1.57 -59.57 -53.10
CA ALA A 311 1.31 -59.95 -51.72
C ALA A 311 0.73 -58.74 -50.97
N THR A 312 -0.23 -58.95 -50.09
CA THR A 312 -0.88 -57.87 -49.35
C THR A 312 -0.86 -58.11 -47.84
N VAL A 313 -0.79 -57.01 -47.08
CA VAL A 313 -0.85 -57.07 -45.62
C VAL A 313 -1.72 -55.94 -45.09
N ILE A 314 -2.66 -56.29 -44.21
CA ILE A 314 -3.53 -55.35 -43.49
C ILE A 314 -2.98 -55.17 -42.08
N THR A 315 -2.75 -53.91 -41.73
CA THR A 315 -2.16 -53.52 -40.46
C THR A 315 -3.07 -52.60 -39.68
N ASP A 316 -3.15 -52.82 -38.37
CA ASP A 316 -3.72 -51.87 -37.43
C ASP A 316 -2.61 -51.33 -36.54
N SER A 317 -2.45 -50.01 -36.55
CA SER A 317 -1.36 -49.38 -35.83
C SER A 317 -1.88 -48.29 -34.91
N LYS A 318 -1.30 -48.22 -33.73
CA LYS A 318 -1.51 -47.16 -32.74
C LYS A 318 -0.16 -46.51 -32.47
N ALA A 319 -0.11 -45.19 -32.52
CA ALA A 319 1.08 -44.44 -32.19
C ALA A 319 0.79 -43.39 -31.13
N THR A 320 1.71 -43.27 -30.17
CA THR A 320 1.74 -42.17 -29.21
C THR A 320 2.95 -41.31 -29.55
N THR A 321 2.70 -40.07 -29.97
CA THR A 321 3.75 -39.10 -30.28
C THR A 321 3.76 -38.00 -29.24
N LYS A 322 4.93 -37.73 -28.67
CA LYS A 322 5.15 -36.65 -27.73
C LYS A 322 6.04 -35.58 -28.34
N ALA A 323 5.66 -34.33 -28.15
CA ALA A 323 6.48 -33.18 -28.52
C ALA A 323 6.67 -32.25 -27.33
N GLY A 324 7.88 -31.72 -27.18
CA GLY A 324 8.25 -30.84 -26.09
C GLY A 324 9.46 -29.98 -26.46
N PHE A 325 10.09 -29.39 -25.45
CA PHE A 325 11.20 -28.45 -25.63
C PHE A 325 12.49 -29.03 -25.07
N ASP A 326 13.56 -28.93 -25.84
CA ASP A 326 14.91 -29.31 -25.40
C ASP A 326 15.65 -28.08 -24.87
N LEU A 327 15.43 -27.84 -23.59
CA LEU A 327 15.89 -26.63 -22.90
C LEU A 327 17.41 -26.56 -22.78
N MET A 328 18.13 -27.68 -22.97
CA MET A 328 19.59 -27.72 -23.02
C MET A 328 20.14 -27.01 -24.26
N LYS A 329 19.39 -27.01 -25.37
CA LYS A 329 19.82 -26.34 -26.61
C LYS A 329 19.77 -24.83 -26.49
N ARG A 330 18.67 -24.29 -25.94
CA ARG A 330 18.43 -22.85 -25.87
C ARG A 330 17.28 -22.51 -24.92
N PHE A 331 17.59 -22.32 -23.64
CA PHE A 331 16.70 -21.68 -22.69
C PHE A 331 17.36 -20.42 -22.13
N GLU A 332 16.73 -19.28 -22.29
CA GLU A 332 17.24 -18.00 -21.80
C GLU A 332 16.12 -17.25 -21.08
N LEU A 333 16.42 -16.76 -19.89
CA LEU A 333 15.55 -15.88 -19.12
C LEU A 333 16.29 -14.56 -18.96
N LYS A 334 15.64 -13.47 -19.37
CA LYS A 334 16.13 -12.09 -19.17
C LYS A 334 15.11 -11.32 -18.37
N ILE A 335 15.60 -10.54 -17.43
CA ILE A 335 14.78 -9.62 -16.64
C ILE A 335 15.30 -8.21 -16.94
N ASP A 336 14.49 -7.41 -17.59
CA ASP A 336 14.74 -6.00 -17.83
C ASP A 336 14.03 -5.18 -16.75
N HIS A 337 14.81 -4.72 -15.78
CA HIS A 337 14.31 -3.91 -14.68
C HIS A 337 13.95 -2.48 -15.09
N SER A 338 14.50 -1.98 -16.20
CA SER A 338 14.21 -0.62 -16.68
C SER A 338 12.85 -0.57 -17.37
N ASN A 339 12.53 -1.61 -18.13
CA ASN A 339 11.23 -1.73 -18.82
C ASN A 339 10.20 -2.53 -18.02
N HIS A 340 10.57 -3.10 -16.87
CA HIS A 340 9.75 -4.03 -16.09
C HIS A 340 9.26 -5.23 -16.92
N GLU A 341 10.17 -5.84 -17.68
CA GLU A 341 9.84 -6.96 -18.57
C GLU A 341 10.64 -8.21 -18.24
N ILE A 342 9.97 -9.35 -18.18
CA ILE A 342 10.58 -10.68 -18.12
C ILE A 342 10.43 -11.31 -19.49
N THR A 343 11.55 -11.58 -20.15
CA THR A 343 11.57 -12.24 -21.46
C THR A 343 12.11 -13.65 -21.33
N VAL A 344 11.32 -14.63 -21.78
CA VAL A 344 11.67 -16.05 -21.76
C VAL A 344 11.83 -16.55 -23.19
N HIS A 345 12.99 -17.10 -23.52
CA HIS A 345 13.26 -17.69 -24.84
C HIS A 345 13.32 -19.21 -24.74
N PHE A 346 12.47 -19.87 -25.52
CA PHE A 346 12.43 -21.31 -25.73
C PHE A 346 13.02 -21.70 -27.09
N PRO A 347 13.48 -22.95 -27.25
CA PRO A 347 13.75 -23.50 -28.56
C PRO A 347 12.44 -23.77 -29.32
N THR A 348 12.53 -24.14 -30.59
CA THR A 348 11.37 -24.71 -31.30
C THR A 348 11.02 -26.08 -30.68
N PRO A 349 9.73 -26.40 -30.52
CA PRO A 349 9.34 -27.71 -30.02
C PRO A 349 9.80 -28.80 -31.01
N GLN A 350 10.19 -29.96 -30.48
CA GLN A 350 10.62 -31.11 -31.26
C GLN A 350 9.96 -32.38 -30.73
N ILE A 351 9.90 -33.42 -31.56
CA ILE A 351 9.44 -34.73 -31.11
C ILE A 351 10.44 -35.27 -30.10
N THR A 352 9.96 -35.53 -28.89
CA THR A 352 10.75 -36.09 -27.79
C THR A 352 10.62 -37.61 -27.74
N SER A 353 9.44 -38.15 -28.08
CA SER A 353 9.24 -39.59 -28.28
C SER A 353 8.19 -39.89 -29.33
N HIS A 354 8.32 -41.06 -29.96
CA HIS A 354 7.37 -41.59 -30.92
C HIS A 354 7.34 -43.12 -30.80
N GLU A 355 6.28 -43.62 -30.15
CA GLU A 355 6.10 -45.05 -29.89
C GLU A 355 4.98 -45.57 -30.78
N VAL A 356 5.27 -46.63 -31.54
CA VAL A 356 4.32 -47.24 -32.48
C VAL A 356 4.17 -48.71 -32.17
N SER A 357 2.92 -49.13 -32.01
CA SER A 357 2.53 -50.53 -31.88
C SER A 357 1.70 -50.92 -33.10
N THR A 358 2.15 -51.94 -33.82
CA THR A 358 1.53 -52.44 -35.05
C THR A 358 1.08 -53.88 -34.84
N GLN A 359 -0.17 -54.16 -35.20
CA GLN A 359 -0.75 -55.48 -35.25
C GLN A 359 -1.01 -55.85 -36.71
N PHE A 360 -0.50 -57.00 -37.14
CA PHE A 360 -0.76 -57.57 -38.46
C PHE A 360 -2.03 -58.41 -38.37
N ARG A 361 -3.07 -57.99 -39.09
CA ARG A 361 -4.39 -58.63 -39.01
C ARG A 361 -4.55 -59.72 -40.06
N ASP A 362 -4.14 -59.43 -41.29
CA ASP A 362 -4.28 -60.32 -42.42
C ASP A 362 -3.03 -60.22 -43.31
N ILE A 363 -2.50 -61.36 -43.70
CA ILE A 363 -1.30 -61.49 -44.55
C ILE A 363 -1.68 -62.44 -45.68
N ASP A 364 -1.84 -61.89 -46.88
CA ASP A 364 -2.10 -62.65 -48.08
C ASP A 364 -0.82 -62.75 -48.92
N ASN A 365 -0.29 -63.95 -49.02
CA ASN A 365 0.89 -64.24 -49.81
C ASN A 365 0.48 -64.39 -51.28
N GLY A 366 1.16 -63.65 -52.15
CA GLY A 366 1.03 -63.84 -53.59
C GLY A 366 1.62 -65.18 -54.02
N TRP A 367 1.12 -65.72 -55.13
CA TRP A 367 1.56 -67.00 -55.70
C TRP A 367 3.07 -67.11 -56.00
N PHE A 368 3.82 -66.00 -56.03
CA PHE A 368 5.28 -65.96 -56.22
C PHE A 368 6.00 -64.95 -55.30
N VAL A 369 5.26 -64.22 -54.46
CA VAL A 369 5.79 -63.19 -53.55
C VAL A 369 5.24 -63.45 -52.16
N GLU A 370 6.12 -63.64 -51.19
CA GLU A 370 5.74 -63.87 -49.79
C GLU A 370 6.02 -62.63 -48.93
N MET A 371 5.16 -62.37 -47.95
CA MET A 371 5.37 -61.37 -46.90
C MET A 371 6.31 -61.92 -45.82
N GLY A 372 7.61 -61.96 -46.14
CA GLY A 372 8.66 -62.37 -45.22
C GLY A 372 9.09 -61.28 -44.22
N PRO A 373 10.04 -61.58 -43.34
CA PRO A 373 10.52 -60.66 -42.30
C PRO A 373 11.01 -59.31 -42.86
N ASP A 374 11.70 -59.30 -43.99
CA ASP A 374 12.23 -58.07 -44.60
C ASP A 374 11.11 -57.16 -45.12
N GLN A 375 10.07 -57.75 -45.72
CA GLN A 375 8.88 -57.05 -46.21
C GLN A 375 8.07 -56.46 -45.04
N LEU A 376 7.88 -57.23 -43.97
CA LEU A 376 7.19 -56.76 -42.76
C LEU A 376 7.98 -55.67 -42.03
N ASN A 377 9.31 -55.75 -42.02
CA ASN A 377 10.18 -54.69 -41.49
C ASN A 377 10.05 -53.39 -42.30
N TYR A 378 10.01 -53.49 -43.64
CA TYR A 378 9.76 -52.35 -44.51
C TYR A 378 8.37 -51.73 -44.25
N VAL A 379 7.31 -52.55 -44.15
CA VAL A 379 5.96 -52.11 -43.82
C VAL A 379 5.94 -51.40 -42.45
N ASN A 380 6.57 -51.97 -41.42
CA ASN A 380 6.69 -51.34 -40.10
C ASN A 380 7.42 -49.99 -40.15
N TYR A 381 8.51 -49.87 -40.93
CA TYR A 381 9.21 -48.61 -41.12
C TYR A 381 8.30 -47.55 -41.75
N ARG A 382 7.56 -47.92 -42.81
CA ARG A 382 6.61 -47.02 -43.50
C ARG A 382 5.46 -46.59 -42.60
N ILE A 383 4.91 -47.50 -41.80
CA ILE A 383 3.89 -47.17 -40.80
C ILE A 383 4.42 -46.15 -39.79
N LYS A 384 5.61 -46.38 -39.23
CA LYS A 384 6.23 -45.44 -38.28
C LYS A 384 6.42 -44.06 -38.90
N GLU A 385 6.94 -44.00 -40.13
CA GLU A 385 7.12 -42.75 -40.88
C GLU A 385 5.79 -42.03 -41.13
N ASN A 386 4.79 -42.75 -41.64
CA ASN A 386 3.47 -42.21 -41.94
C ASN A 386 2.76 -41.70 -40.69
N MET A 387 2.74 -42.47 -39.60
CA MET A 387 2.10 -42.06 -38.35
C MET A 387 2.81 -40.89 -37.69
N ARG A 388 4.14 -40.79 -37.82
CA ARG A 388 4.90 -39.61 -37.38
C ARG A 388 4.49 -38.37 -38.18
N ASN A 389 4.42 -38.48 -39.50
CA ASN A 389 4.02 -37.37 -40.36
C ASN A 389 2.56 -36.97 -40.12
N GLN A 390 1.67 -37.94 -39.91
CA GLN A 390 0.28 -37.70 -39.52
C GLN A 390 0.21 -36.94 -38.18
N ALA A 391 0.98 -37.35 -37.17
CA ALA A 391 1.03 -36.65 -35.90
C ALA A 391 1.57 -35.21 -36.03
N ILE A 392 2.48 -34.93 -36.98
CA ILE A 392 3.02 -33.59 -37.20
C ILE A 392 2.06 -32.70 -38.00
N ASN A 393 1.53 -33.22 -39.12
CA ASN A 393 0.83 -32.42 -40.13
C ASN A 393 -0.67 -32.34 -39.88
N ASP A 394 -1.25 -33.43 -39.38
CA ASP A 394 -2.72 -33.57 -39.29
C ASP A 394 -3.22 -33.27 -37.88
N THR A 395 -2.33 -32.83 -36.99
CA THR A 395 -2.66 -32.54 -35.60
C THR A 395 -1.99 -31.25 -35.13
N TYR A 396 -2.46 -30.72 -34.01
CA TYR A 396 -1.91 -29.51 -33.40
C TYR A 396 -0.75 -29.81 -32.43
N LEU A 397 -0.04 -30.93 -32.58
CA LEU A 397 0.96 -31.42 -31.61
C LEU A 397 1.95 -30.33 -31.15
N PHE A 398 2.61 -29.62 -32.07
CA PHE A 398 3.55 -28.56 -31.72
C PHE A 398 2.87 -27.30 -31.17
N SER A 399 1.69 -26.95 -31.68
CA SER A 399 0.91 -25.82 -31.17
C SER A 399 0.43 -26.08 -29.73
N ASN A 400 0.04 -27.30 -29.42
CA ASN A 400 -0.36 -27.73 -28.09
C ASN A 400 0.82 -27.70 -27.13
N ALA A 401 2.02 -28.12 -27.56
CA ALA A 401 3.23 -28.01 -26.73
C ALA A 401 3.52 -26.55 -26.38
N ILE A 402 3.39 -25.64 -27.36
CA ILE A 402 3.50 -24.19 -27.14
C ILE A 402 2.44 -23.71 -26.15
N SER A 403 1.18 -24.07 -26.33
CA SER A 403 0.09 -23.68 -25.42
C SER A 403 0.34 -24.15 -23.98
N ASN A 404 0.78 -25.40 -23.81
CA ASN A 404 1.09 -25.97 -22.49
C ASN A 404 2.26 -25.21 -21.82
N ALA A 405 3.29 -24.85 -22.60
CA ALA A 405 4.39 -24.03 -22.09
C ALA A 405 3.91 -22.63 -21.66
N GLU A 406 3.06 -21.97 -22.47
CA GLU A 406 2.51 -20.65 -22.15
C GLU A 406 1.68 -20.68 -20.86
N GLU A 407 0.84 -21.69 -20.67
CA GLU A 407 0.05 -21.86 -19.45
C GLU A 407 0.94 -22.08 -18.23
N LEU A 408 1.95 -22.95 -18.34
CA LEU A 408 2.89 -23.18 -17.25
C LEU A 408 3.69 -21.93 -16.89
N LEU A 409 4.13 -21.16 -17.89
CA LEU A 409 4.82 -19.88 -17.67
C LEU A 409 3.92 -18.87 -16.95
N ARG A 410 2.62 -18.82 -17.27
CA ARG A 410 1.66 -17.98 -16.54
C ARG A 410 1.54 -18.40 -15.08
N ILE A 411 1.57 -19.71 -14.78
CA ILE A 411 1.53 -20.23 -13.41
C ILE A 411 2.81 -19.86 -12.66
N ILE A 412 3.99 -20.05 -13.27
CA ILE A 412 5.28 -19.79 -12.64
C ILE A 412 5.49 -18.30 -12.41
N PHE A 413 5.24 -17.48 -13.44
CA PHE A 413 5.52 -16.05 -13.40
C PHE A 413 4.35 -15.22 -12.90
N GLY A 414 3.12 -15.73 -12.83
CA GLY A 414 1.96 -14.98 -12.33
C GLY A 414 2.16 -14.36 -10.94
N PRO A 415 2.65 -15.11 -9.92
CA PRO A 415 2.93 -14.54 -8.60
C PRO A 415 4.04 -13.48 -8.60
N ILE A 416 4.93 -13.54 -9.59
CA ILE A 416 6.08 -12.64 -9.74
C ILE A 416 5.65 -11.37 -10.48
N SER A 417 4.92 -11.52 -11.59
CA SER A 417 4.38 -10.43 -12.39
C SER A 417 3.41 -9.56 -11.59
N THR A 418 2.73 -10.14 -10.61
CA THR A 418 1.80 -9.42 -9.71
C THR A 418 2.44 -8.96 -8.41
N SER A 419 3.74 -9.22 -8.20
CA SER A 419 4.42 -8.82 -6.98
C SER A 419 4.56 -7.29 -6.90
N MET A 420 3.70 -6.67 -6.10
CA MET A 420 3.80 -5.25 -5.79
C MET A 420 5.13 -4.96 -5.06
N PRO A 421 5.79 -3.81 -5.31
CA PRO A 421 5.26 -2.63 -6.01
C PRO A 421 5.41 -2.57 -7.53
N TYR A 422 6.16 -3.49 -8.16
CA TYR A 422 6.58 -3.35 -9.56
C TYR A 422 6.12 -4.56 -10.37
N PRO A 423 4.93 -4.48 -10.99
CA PRO A 423 4.45 -5.58 -11.79
C PRO A 423 5.30 -5.73 -13.06
N TYR A 424 5.74 -6.96 -13.36
CA TYR A 424 6.55 -7.24 -14.55
C TYR A 424 5.69 -7.83 -15.66
N SER A 425 5.74 -7.24 -16.85
CA SER A 425 5.18 -7.86 -18.05
C SER A 425 5.98 -9.11 -18.40
N VAL A 426 5.32 -10.19 -18.80
CA VAL A 426 5.98 -11.46 -19.15
C VAL A 426 5.80 -11.71 -20.63
N LYS A 427 6.91 -11.85 -21.35
CA LYS A 427 6.96 -12.12 -22.78
C LYS A 427 7.69 -13.42 -23.05
N VAL A 428 7.24 -14.14 -24.06
CA VAL A 428 7.83 -15.43 -24.45
C VAL A 428 8.11 -15.47 -25.95
N LYS A 429 9.21 -16.11 -26.32
CA LYS A 429 9.58 -16.38 -27.71
C LYS A 429 9.94 -17.84 -27.89
N PHE A 430 9.37 -18.48 -28.91
CA PHE A 430 9.65 -19.88 -29.26
C PHE A 430 10.47 -19.94 -30.55
N GLY A 431 11.73 -20.36 -30.45
CA GLY A 431 12.67 -20.44 -31.57
C GLY A 431 12.86 -19.09 -32.28
N TYR A 432 12.69 -19.09 -33.60
CA TYR A 432 12.70 -17.89 -34.44
C TYR A 432 11.31 -17.26 -34.62
N GLY A 433 10.31 -17.73 -33.88
CA GLY A 433 8.95 -17.23 -33.93
C GLY A 433 8.81 -15.79 -33.43
N ARG A 434 7.60 -15.26 -33.56
CA ARG A 434 7.24 -13.96 -32.99
C ARG A 434 7.19 -14.03 -31.48
N GLU A 435 7.54 -12.92 -30.85
CA GLU A 435 7.34 -12.69 -29.44
C GLU A 435 5.84 -12.64 -29.10
N ARG A 436 5.48 -13.22 -27.96
CA ARG A 436 4.11 -13.29 -27.46
C ARG A 436 4.07 -12.71 -26.06
N ILE A 437 3.10 -11.84 -25.80
CA ILE A 437 2.88 -11.27 -24.47
C ILE A 437 1.99 -12.24 -23.69
N LEU A 438 2.52 -12.76 -22.59
CA LEU A 438 1.77 -13.64 -21.69
C LEU A 438 1.01 -12.81 -20.67
N ILE A 439 1.72 -11.98 -19.92
CA ILE A 439 1.13 -11.13 -18.88
C ILE A 439 1.47 -9.70 -19.26
N ASP A 440 0.45 -8.87 -19.39
CA ASP A 440 0.62 -7.49 -19.80
C ASP A 440 0.34 -6.53 -18.65
N HIS A 441 1.35 -5.72 -18.34
CA HIS A 441 1.31 -4.68 -17.35
C HIS A 441 1.74 -3.33 -17.94
N SER A 442 1.88 -3.20 -19.27
CA SER A 442 2.27 -1.94 -19.93
C SER A 442 1.28 -0.80 -19.69
N ASP A 443 0.00 -1.15 -19.50
CA ASP A 443 -1.09 -0.19 -19.34
C ASP A 443 -1.33 0.22 -17.88
N LEU A 444 -0.62 -0.39 -16.92
CA LEU A 444 -0.75 0.02 -15.53
C LEU A 444 -0.15 1.44 -15.38
N PRO A 445 -0.88 2.37 -14.74
CA PRO A 445 -0.43 3.74 -14.60
C PRO A 445 0.96 3.76 -13.97
N SER A 446 1.88 4.53 -14.56
CA SER A 446 3.28 4.56 -14.17
C SER A 446 3.43 4.57 -12.66
N ILE A 447 4.21 3.63 -12.13
CA ILE A 447 4.44 3.31 -10.72
C ILE A 447 4.60 4.52 -9.79
N LYS A 448 5.06 5.67 -10.30
CA LYS A 448 5.05 6.97 -9.61
C LYS A 448 3.69 7.31 -8.97
N SER A 449 2.55 6.93 -9.57
CA SER A 449 1.22 7.23 -9.04
C SER A 449 0.82 6.34 -7.85
N VAL A 450 1.19 5.04 -7.88
CA VAL A 450 0.85 4.06 -6.83
C VAL A 450 1.75 4.23 -5.61
N LEU A 451 3.05 4.47 -5.83
CA LEU A 451 3.99 4.74 -4.74
C LEU A 451 3.70 6.05 -4.00
N ASN A 452 3.00 7.00 -4.63
CA ASN A 452 2.51 8.22 -3.98
C ASN A 452 1.34 7.95 -3.01
N ALA A 453 0.68 6.79 -3.08
CA ALA A 453 -0.53 6.49 -2.30
C ALA A 453 -0.31 5.81 -0.92
N SER A 454 0.88 5.32 -0.58
CA SER A 454 1.10 4.59 0.71
C SER A 454 1.72 5.42 1.86
N THR A 455 1.01 5.39 3.00
CA THR A 455 1.47 5.36 4.41
C THR A 455 2.33 6.48 5.00
N PHE A 456 2.09 7.73 4.62
CA PHE A 456 2.09 8.81 5.63
C PHE A 456 0.64 9.28 5.81
N LYS A 457 -0.24 8.38 6.26
CA LYS A 457 -1.51 8.83 6.85
C LYS A 457 -1.16 9.42 8.20
N SER A 458 -1.27 10.75 8.28
CA SER A 458 -1.18 11.59 9.48
C SER A 458 -2.00 11.06 10.64
#